data_AF-A0A166WJF3-F1
#
_entry.id   AF-A0A166WJF3-F1
#
_cell.length_a   1.000
_cell.length_b   1.000
_cell.length_c   1.000
_cell.angle_alpha   90.00
_cell.angle_beta   90.00
_cell.angle_gamma   90.00
#
_symmetry.space_group_name_H-M   'P 1'
#
loop_
_entity.id
_entity.type
_entity.pdbx_description
1 polymer ?
#
loop_
_entity_poly.entity_id
_entity_poly.type
_entity_poly.pdbx_seq_one_letter_code
_entity_poly.pdbx_strand_id
1 'polypeptide(L)'
;IMQVYLAAIDGLVPDSVVCAARAFTEFCYLARRSVHDTASLSEMDAVLNEFHEHRKIFIELGIRANFNLPRQHSARHWVKMIREYGAPNGLCSSITESKHIKAVKKPWRRSSRYKALQQMLYINQRMDKLAAARIDFVRRGMLEPPKRSPAARALELDDGGPVDDPNIIAEVQLSSTVTCKLAPLRLDILVDAIGQDNIADLLRDFLMRELNPDTTSAAHNTLSTFSNRVSVHPSALAFFHAPSDLCGKEGISSERIRAVPSWQGADGRYDCVFVETDPDAPGMLGLDVAQVKAFLSFSHHAKQYQCALISWFSRIGEKPDDTTHMWMVESDFEDDEETERHCSIISVDSIVRAAHLMPIFGSGFTPKGLTPALSLTTIFRGWYVNKFIDHHAFEIAF
;
A
#
# COMPACT_ATOMS: atom_id res chain seq x y z
N ILE A 1 -5.83 7.35 11.67
CA ILE A 1 -6.23 8.78 11.81
C ILE A 1 -5.14 9.71 11.28
N MET A 2 -3.87 9.61 11.72
CA MET A 2 -2.80 10.46 11.15
C MET A 2 -2.58 10.26 9.64
N GLN A 3 -2.75 9.04 9.12
CA GLN A 3 -2.47 8.68 7.72
C GLN A 3 -3.28 9.45 6.68
N VAL A 4 -4.43 10.03 7.03
CA VAL A 4 -5.30 10.77 6.08
C VAL A 4 -5.53 12.22 6.48
N TYR A 5 -4.89 12.65 7.57
CA TYR A 5 -5.23 13.92 8.21
C TYR A 5 -4.76 15.12 7.38
N LEU A 6 -3.57 15.05 6.76
CA LEU A 6 -2.99 16.17 6.02
C LEU A 6 -3.84 16.60 4.82
N ALA A 7 -4.20 15.66 3.94
CA ALA A 7 -5.07 15.97 2.81
C ALA A 7 -6.44 16.51 3.26
N ALA A 8 -6.97 16.01 4.38
CA ALA A 8 -8.30 16.41 4.86
C ALA A 8 -8.36 17.84 5.44
N ILE A 9 -7.22 18.41 5.87
CA ILE A 9 -7.18 19.78 6.41
C ILE A 9 -6.67 20.79 5.39
N ASP A 10 -6.02 20.32 4.33
CA ASP A 10 -5.49 21.15 3.27
C ASP A 10 -6.60 22.00 2.61
N GLY A 11 -6.33 23.29 2.41
CA GLY A 11 -7.32 24.27 1.96
C GLY A 11 -8.40 24.70 2.97
N LEU A 12 -8.50 24.07 4.15
CA LEU A 12 -9.46 24.43 5.21
C LEU A 12 -8.84 25.18 6.38
N VAL A 13 -7.54 25.01 6.60
CA VAL A 13 -6.76 25.69 7.64
C VAL A 13 -5.62 26.47 6.98
N PRO A 14 -5.03 27.48 7.67
CA PRO A 14 -3.87 28.18 7.13
C PRO A 14 -2.72 27.21 6.80
N ASP A 15 -1.99 27.45 5.71
CA ASP A 15 -0.92 26.56 5.22
C ASP A 15 0.11 26.26 6.31
N SER A 16 0.46 27.23 7.16
CA SER A 16 1.37 27.02 8.30
C SER A 16 0.90 25.93 9.27
N VAL A 17 -0.41 25.72 9.43
CA VAL A 17 -0.94 24.61 10.24
C VAL A 17 -0.66 23.27 9.56
N VAL A 18 -0.86 23.20 8.23
CA VAL A 18 -0.59 22.01 7.42
C VAL A 18 0.91 21.72 7.42
N CYS A 19 1.76 22.71 7.14
CA CYS A 19 3.22 22.58 7.19
C CYS A 19 3.71 22.10 8.55
N ALA A 20 3.17 22.63 9.67
CA ALA A 20 3.53 22.14 11.00
C ALA A 20 3.13 20.67 11.22
N ALA A 21 1.92 20.27 10.82
CA ALA A 21 1.47 18.89 10.95
C ALA A 21 2.28 17.93 10.06
N ARG A 22 2.58 18.35 8.82
CA ARG A 22 3.39 17.62 7.85
C ARG A 22 4.81 17.46 8.36
N ALA A 23 5.50 18.54 8.72
CA ALA A 23 6.86 18.52 9.25
C ALA A 23 6.99 17.57 10.45
N PHE A 24 6.06 17.65 11.41
CA PHE A 24 6.11 16.74 12.55
C PHE A 24 5.88 15.28 12.16
N THR A 25 5.00 15.03 11.19
CA THR A 25 4.74 13.68 10.67
C THR A 25 5.97 13.13 9.94
N GLU A 26 6.59 13.91 9.06
CA GLU A 26 7.84 13.55 8.38
C GLU A 26 8.97 13.27 9.37
N PHE A 27 9.15 14.12 10.39
CA PHE A 27 10.12 13.84 11.46
C PHE A 27 9.86 12.47 12.11
N CYS A 28 8.59 12.14 12.40
CA CYS A 28 8.26 10.84 12.99
C CYS A 28 8.55 9.67 12.05
N TYR A 29 8.39 9.87 10.72
CA TYR A 29 8.71 8.85 9.73
C TYR A 29 10.23 8.68 9.59
N LEU A 30 10.97 9.77 9.44
CA LEU A 30 12.44 9.73 9.38
C LEU A 30 13.04 9.09 10.64
N ALA A 31 12.55 9.47 11.82
CA ALA A 31 13.01 8.95 13.11
C ALA A 31 12.80 7.43 13.30
N ARG A 32 11.95 6.81 12.48
CA ARG A 32 11.65 5.37 12.51
C ARG A 32 12.41 4.59 11.44
N ARG A 33 13.29 5.22 10.66
CA ARG A 33 14.18 4.54 9.72
C ARG A 33 15.02 3.49 10.44
N SER A 34 15.23 2.36 9.78
CA SER A 34 16.02 1.26 10.34
C SER A 34 17.52 1.54 10.31
N VAL A 35 17.95 2.38 9.38
CA VAL A 35 19.32 2.81 9.15
C VAL A 35 19.35 4.32 9.00
N HIS A 36 20.35 4.95 9.60
CA HIS A 36 20.60 6.38 9.49
C HIS A 36 22.02 6.62 9.01
N ASP A 37 22.15 7.50 8.04
CA ASP A 37 23.38 8.07 7.55
C ASP A 37 23.45 9.58 7.86
N THR A 38 24.50 10.26 7.44
CA THR A 38 24.67 11.70 7.69
C THR A 38 23.56 12.53 7.02
N ALA A 39 23.09 12.12 5.83
CA ALA A 39 22.08 12.84 5.07
C ALA A 39 20.71 12.76 5.75
N SER A 40 20.23 11.56 6.09
CA SER A 40 18.97 11.34 6.78
C SER A 40 18.93 12.00 8.17
N LEU A 41 20.04 12.04 8.90
CA LEU A 41 20.11 12.78 10.17
C LEU A 41 20.02 14.30 9.97
N SER A 42 20.62 14.83 8.90
CA SER A 42 20.50 16.24 8.54
C SER A 42 19.06 16.59 8.13
N GLU A 43 18.41 15.71 7.38
CA GLU A 43 17.01 15.82 6.99
C GLU A 43 16.10 15.84 8.23
N MET A 44 16.32 14.95 9.20
CA MET A 44 15.59 14.95 10.47
C MET A 44 15.69 16.28 11.22
N ASP A 45 16.90 16.86 11.32
CA ASP A 45 17.09 18.15 11.98
C ASP A 45 16.40 19.29 11.20
N ALA A 46 16.48 19.28 9.87
CA ALA A 46 15.84 20.27 9.00
C ALA A 46 14.31 20.26 9.18
N VAL A 47 13.69 19.08 9.06
CA VAL A 47 12.25 18.89 9.21
C VAL A 47 11.77 19.24 10.63
N LEU A 48 12.56 18.94 11.66
CA LEU A 48 12.21 19.33 13.03
C LEU A 48 12.30 20.84 13.24
N ASN A 49 13.25 21.53 12.61
CA ASN A 49 13.34 22.98 12.65
C ASN A 49 12.16 23.64 11.95
N GLU A 50 11.76 23.12 10.79
CA GLU A 50 10.57 23.56 10.06
C GLU A 50 9.29 23.39 10.91
N PHE A 51 9.15 22.25 11.60
CA PHE A 51 8.07 22.07 12.57
C PHE A 51 8.07 23.17 13.67
N HIS A 52 9.24 23.49 14.21
CA HIS A 52 9.37 24.51 15.25
C HIS A 52 9.06 25.93 14.77
N GLU A 53 9.32 26.21 13.50
CA GLU A 53 8.97 27.46 12.84
C GLU A 53 7.46 27.58 12.68
N HIS A 54 6.85 26.64 11.98
CA HIS A 54 5.43 26.71 11.63
C HIS A 54 4.49 26.51 12.82
N ARG A 55 4.88 25.74 13.86
CA ARG A 55 4.00 25.52 15.02
C ARG A 55 3.64 26.81 15.78
N LYS A 56 4.37 27.91 15.58
CA LYS A 56 4.05 29.21 16.20
C LYS A 56 2.66 29.70 15.83
N ILE A 57 2.13 29.29 14.67
CA ILE A 57 0.78 29.60 14.22
C ILE A 57 -0.29 29.20 15.26
N PHE A 58 -0.09 28.12 16.02
CA PHE A 58 -1.05 27.70 17.05
C PHE A 58 -1.06 28.66 18.25
N ILE A 59 0.00 29.44 18.48
CA ILE A 59 0.03 30.50 19.47
C ILE A 59 -0.64 31.76 18.92
N GLU A 60 -0.34 32.12 17.67
CA GLU A 60 -0.92 33.28 16.99
C GLU A 60 -2.45 33.18 16.88
N LEU A 61 -2.96 31.97 16.60
CA LEU A 61 -4.40 31.67 16.57
C LEU A 61 -5.02 31.54 17.97
N GLY A 62 -4.25 31.70 19.04
CA GLY A 62 -4.73 31.57 20.43
C GLY A 62 -5.10 30.15 20.85
N ILE A 63 -4.78 29.13 20.05
CA ILE A 63 -5.08 27.72 20.33
C ILE A 63 -4.24 27.21 21.52
N ARG A 64 -3.02 27.74 21.68
CA ARG A 64 -2.13 27.42 22.81
C ARG A 64 -1.34 28.63 23.31
N ALA A 65 -1.00 28.61 24.60
CA ALA A 65 -0.13 29.61 25.21
C ALA A 65 1.37 29.34 24.98
N ASN A 66 1.80 28.07 24.96
CA ASN A 66 3.20 27.68 24.76
C ASN A 66 3.34 26.21 24.30
N PHE A 67 4.57 25.80 24.00
CA PHE A 67 4.96 24.44 23.62
C PHE A 67 5.84 23.74 24.66
N ASN A 68 5.57 23.93 25.96
CA ASN A 68 6.26 23.23 27.05
C ASN A 68 5.76 21.78 27.18
N LEU A 69 5.82 21.03 26.08
CA LEU A 69 5.39 19.66 25.98
C LEU A 69 6.60 18.72 26.02
N PRO A 70 6.77 17.91 27.09
CA PRO A 70 7.95 17.05 27.24
C PRO A 70 8.22 16.14 26.03
N ARG A 71 7.16 15.61 25.41
CA ARG A 71 7.29 14.75 24.22
C ARG A 71 7.82 15.51 23.01
N GLN A 72 7.34 16.72 22.74
CA GLN A 72 7.87 17.54 21.64
C GLN A 72 9.28 18.06 21.95
N HIS A 73 9.56 18.41 23.21
CA HIS A 73 10.90 18.80 23.63
C HIS A 73 11.91 17.68 23.40
N SER A 74 11.53 16.43 23.71
CA SER A 74 12.40 15.26 23.53
C SER A 74 12.88 15.08 22.09
N ALA A 75 12.09 15.49 21.09
CA ALA A 75 12.43 15.38 19.67
C ALA A 75 13.79 16.00 19.32
N ARG A 76 14.16 17.10 19.99
CA ARG A 76 15.45 17.81 19.80
C ARG A 76 16.68 16.98 20.15
N HIS A 77 16.50 15.88 20.87
CA HIS A 77 17.60 15.02 21.27
C HIS A 77 17.75 13.79 20.38
N TRP A 78 16.80 13.52 19.47
CA TRP A 78 16.78 12.27 18.71
C TRP A 78 18.02 12.08 17.85
N VAL A 79 18.42 13.08 17.06
CA VAL A 79 19.61 12.97 16.21
C VAL A 79 20.88 12.68 17.02
N LYS A 80 21.06 13.35 18.17
CA LYS A 80 22.16 13.05 19.09
C LYS A 80 22.08 11.63 19.62
N MET A 81 20.91 11.21 20.09
CA MET A 81 20.70 9.86 20.64
C MET A 81 20.91 8.78 19.58
N ILE A 82 20.52 9.01 18.32
CA ILE A 82 20.75 8.06 17.22
C ILE A 82 22.25 7.92 16.93
N ARG A 83 23.02 9.01 16.97
CA ARG A 83 24.48 8.95 16.83
C ARG A 83 25.15 8.19 17.98
N GLU A 84 24.65 8.34 19.20
CA GLU A 84 25.23 7.70 20.39
C GLU A 84 24.80 6.23 20.58
N TYR A 85 23.57 5.87 20.19
CA TYR A 85 22.95 4.58 20.53
C TYR A 85 22.43 3.79 19.33
N GLY A 86 22.47 4.35 18.12
CA GLY A 86 21.94 3.74 16.91
C GLY A 86 20.46 4.03 16.65
N ALA A 87 19.94 3.51 15.54
CA ALA A 87 18.54 3.66 15.15
C ALA A 87 17.59 3.07 16.22
N PRO A 88 16.45 3.70 16.51
CA PRO A 88 15.53 3.30 17.58
C PRO A 88 14.66 2.09 17.21
N ASN A 89 15.20 1.15 16.44
CA ASN A 89 14.53 -0.07 16.00
C ASN A 89 13.95 -0.84 17.18
N GLY A 90 12.68 -1.25 17.06
CA GLY A 90 12.06 -2.16 18.04
C GLY A 90 11.68 -1.54 19.38
N LEU A 91 11.72 -0.22 19.55
CA LEU A 91 11.25 0.48 20.76
C LEU A 91 9.83 1.07 20.62
N CYS A 92 9.00 0.47 19.76
CA CYS A 92 7.62 0.93 19.60
C CYS A 92 6.71 0.34 20.69
N SER A 93 5.80 1.18 21.20
CA SER A 93 4.72 0.69 22.06
C SER A 93 3.89 -0.40 21.38
N SER A 94 3.83 -0.45 20.04
CA SER A 94 3.15 -1.50 19.27
C SER A 94 3.62 -2.92 19.60
N ILE A 95 4.91 -3.10 19.93
CA ILE A 95 5.47 -4.40 20.32
C ILE A 95 4.89 -4.83 21.67
N THR A 96 4.91 -3.91 22.64
CA THR A 96 4.32 -4.14 23.96
C THR A 96 2.79 -4.24 23.89
N GLU A 97 2.14 -3.46 23.04
CA GLU A 97 0.71 -3.43 22.79
C GLU A 97 0.24 -4.75 22.14
N SER A 98 0.99 -5.29 21.17
CA SER A 98 0.70 -6.58 20.53
C SER A 98 0.76 -7.73 21.54
N LYS A 99 1.80 -7.75 22.40
CA LYS A 99 1.85 -8.70 23.52
C LYS A 99 0.73 -8.45 24.52
N HIS A 100 0.41 -7.20 24.85
CA HIS A 100 -0.70 -6.83 25.73
C HIS A 100 -2.07 -7.24 25.15
N ILE A 101 -2.28 -7.17 23.84
CA ILE A 101 -3.48 -7.66 23.18
C ILE A 101 -3.61 -9.18 23.40
N LYS A 102 -2.55 -9.94 23.11
CA LYS A 102 -2.56 -11.40 23.22
C LYS A 102 -2.66 -11.87 24.68
N ALA A 103 -1.90 -11.27 25.60
CA ALA A 103 -1.81 -11.70 26.99
C ALA A 103 -2.87 -11.08 27.91
N VAL A 104 -3.43 -9.92 27.56
CA VAL A 104 -4.38 -9.18 28.42
C VAL A 104 -5.73 -8.99 27.74
N LYS A 105 -5.81 -8.25 26.61
CA LYS A 105 -7.12 -7.86 26.03
C LYS A 105 -7.93 -9.07 25.56
N LYS A 106 -7.31 -10.05 24.87
CA LYS A 106 -7.98 -11.27 24.40
C LYS A 106 -8.45 -12.16 25.57
N PRO A 107 -7.60 -12.51 26.56
CA PRO A 107 -8.04 -13.24 27.75
C PRO A 107 -9.10 -12.52 28.55
N TRP A 108 -8.99 -11.19 28.74
CA TRP A 108 -10.00 -10.39 29.42
C TRP A 108 -11.37 -10.51 28.72
N ARG A 109 -11.42 -10.38 27.39
CA ARG A 109 -12.64 -10.56 26.59
C ARG A 109 -13.24 -11.96 26.71
N ARG A 110 -12.39 -12.99 26.89
CA ARG A 110 -12.79 -14.40 27.07
C ARG A 110 -13.18 -14.75 28.50
N SER A 111 -12.81 -13.92 29.48
CA SER A 111 -13.13 -14.13 30.89
C SER A 111 -14.56 -13.72 31.21
N SER A 112 -15.08 -14.17 32.35
CA SER A 112 -16.37 -13.67 32.88
C SER A 112 -16.30 -12.24 33.42
N ARG A 113 -15.13 -11.58 33.37
CA ARG A 113 -14.81 -10.27 33.96
C ARG A 113 -14.94 -10.18 35.49
N TYR A 114 -15.39 -11.24 36.15
CA TYR A 114 -15.44 -11.36 37.61
C TYR A 114 -14.24 -12.16 38.12
N LYS A 115 -13.39 -11.57 38.97
CA LYS A 115 -12.08 -12.15 39.37
C LYS A 115 -11.24 -12.60 38.16
N ALA A 116 -11.22 -11.75 37.13
CA ALA A 116 -10.71 -12.11 35.80
C ALA A 116 -9.22 -12.46 35.75
N LEU A 117 -8.38 -11.91 36.64
CA LEU A 117 -6.93 -12.10 36.58
C LEU A 117 -6.54 -13.58 36.59
N GLN A 118 -7.12 -14.37 37.50
CA GLN A 118 -6.84 -15.81 37.58
C GLN A 118 -7.31 -16.55 36.32
N GLN A 119 -8.48 -16.18 35.79
CA GLN A 119 -8.99 -16.74 34.55
C GLN A 119 -8.09 -16.42 33.35
N MET A 120 -7.62 -15.18 33.26
CA MET A 120 -6.71 -14.75 32.20
C MET A 120 -5.39 -15.51 32.23
N LEU A 121 -4.82 -15.73 33.43
CA LEU A 121 -3.62 -16.53 33.62
C LEU A 121 -3.83 -17.98 33.16
N TYR A 122 -4.94 -18.62 33.54
CA TYR A 122 -5.26 -19.98 33.07
C TYR A 122 -5.46 -20.04 31.55
N ILE A 123 -6.11 -19.04 30.95
CA ILE A 123 -6.29 -18.96 29.50
C ILE A 123 -4.92 -18.86 28.81
N ASN A 124 -4.05 -17.96 29.26
CA ASN A 124 -2.70 -17.82 28.69
C ASN A 124 -1.91 -19.12 28.83
N GLN A 125 -1.87 -19.71 30.03
CA GLN A 125 -1.17 -20.96 30.28
C GLN A 125 -1.70 -22.10 29.38
N ARG A 126 -3.01 -22.20 29.18
CA ARG A 126 -3.61 -23.20 28.30
C ARG A 126 -3.19 -22.97 26.84
N MET A 127 -3.24 -21.73 26.37
CA MET A 127 -2.85 -21.39 25.00
C MET A 127 -1.37 -21.70 24.74
N ASP A 128 -0.49 -21.38 25.69
CA ASP A 128 0.94 -21.66 25.59
C ASP A 128 1.23 -23.17 25.60
N LYS A 129 0.56 -23.93 26.48
CA LYS A 129 0.65 -25.39 26.52
C LYS A 129 0.17 -26.03 25.21
N LEU A 130 -0.93 -25.55 24.64
CA LEU A 130 -1.43 -26.04 23.35
C LEU A 130 -0.47 -25.71 22.21
N ALA A 131 0.12 -24.51 22.19
CA ALA A 131 1.12 -24.14 21.19
C ALA A 131 2.37 -25.03 21.28
N ALA A 132 2.88 -25.27 22.49
CA ALA A 132 4.02 -26.15 22.73
C ALA A 132 3.72 -27.61 22.36
N ALA A 133 2.55 -28.13 22.76
CA ALA A 133 2.11 -29.48 22.41
C ALA A 133 1.97 -29.65 20.89
N ARG A 134 1.48 -28.64 20.17
CA ARG A 134 1.39 -28.67 18.71
C ARG A 134 2.77 -28.83 18.07
N ILE A 135 3.78 -28.10 18.55
CA ILE A 135 5.16 -28.20 18.06
C ILE A 135 5.73 -29.61 18.34
N ASP A 136 5.52 -30.13 19.55
CA ASP A 136 5.96 -31.47 19.94
C ASP A 136 5.28 -32.58 19.11
N PHE A 137 3.98 -32.48 18.86
CA PHE A 137 3.25 -33.43 18.02
C PHE A 137 3.69 -33.38 16.56
N VAL A 138 3.99 -32.19 16.02
CA VAL A 138 4.60 -32.06 14.69
C VAL A 138 5.97 -32.73 14.66
N ARG A 139 6.82 -32.48 15.65
CA ARG A 139 8.16 -33.09 15.75
C ARG A 139 8.10 -34.62 15.81
N ARG A 140 7.08 -35.18 16.47
CA ARG A 140 6.86 -36.63 16.59
C ARG A 140 6.12 -37.25 15.41
N GLY A 141 5.75 -36.46 14.39
CA GLY A 141 4.95 -36.93 13.26
C GLY A 141 3.51 -37.30 13.62
N MET A 142 3.02 -36.91 14.81
CA MET A 142 1.65 -37.14 15.27
C MET A 142 0.67 -36.09 14.74
N LEU A 143 1.19 -34.97 14.27
CA LEU A 143 0.44 -33.91 13.61
C LEU A 143 1.22 -33.52 12.36
N GLU A 144 0.55 -33.37 11.23
CA GLU A 144 1.23 -32.83 10.05
C GLU A 144 1.67 -31.39 10.36
N PRO A 145 2.92 -31.01 10.02
CA PRO A 145 3.29 -29.61 10.04
C PRO A 145 2.28 -28.83 9.18
N PRO A 146 1.98 -27.56 9.51
CA PRO A 146 1.14 -26.75 8.64
C PRO A 146 1.70 -26.83 7.22
N LYS A 147 0.96 -27.47 6.31
CA LYS A 147 1.38 -27.88 4.96
C LYS A 147 1.66 -26.73 3.98
N ARG A 148 1.78 -25.50 4.46
CA ARG A 148 1.75 -24.31 3.61
C ARG A 148 2.97 -23.46 3.88
N SER A 149 3.64 -23.08 2.79
CA SER A 149 4.65 -22.01 2.84
C SER A 149 4.02 -20.78 3.50
N PRO A 150 4.81 -19.97 4.23
CA PRO A 150 4.35 -18.68 4.72
C PRO A 150 3.70 -17.83 3.62
N ALA A 151 4.22 -17.90 2.37
CA ALA A 151 3.60 -17.32 1.17
C ALA A 151 2.17 -17.84 0.94
N ALA A 152 1.96 -19.16 0.97
CA ALA A 152 0.64 -19.77 0.83
C ALA A 152 -0.31 -19.43 1.99
N ARG A 153 0.23 -19.07 3.17
CA ARG A 153 -0.57 -18.59 4.29
C ARG A 153 -0.93 -17.11 4.15
N ALA A 154 -0.04 -16.29 3.61
CA ALA A 154 -0.35 -14.91 3.23
C ALA A 154 -1.46 -14.87 2.16
N LEU A 155 -1.44 -15.81 1.20
CA LEU A 155 -2.49 -16.01 0.20
C LEU A 155 -3.88 -16.29 0.80
N GLU A 156 -3.97 -16.70 2.06
CA GLU A 156 -5.25 -16.95 2.76
C GLU A 156 -5.66 -15.85 3.74
N LEU A 157 -4.77 -14.90 4.06
CA LEU A 157 -5.12 -13.75 4.89
C LEU A 157 -5.96 -12.77 4.09
N ASP A 158 -6.95 -12.12 4.72
CA ASP A 158 -7.86 -11.21 4.00
C ASP A 158 -7.11 -10.01 3.42
N ASP A 159 -6.23 -9.37 4.22
CA ASP A 159 -5.56 -8.11 3.86
C ASP A 159 -4.02 -8.18 3.73
N GLY A 160 -3.41 -9.35 3.96
CA GLY A 160 -1.94 -9.51 4.01
C GLY A 160 -1.35 -9.41 5.42
N GLY A 161 -0.02 -9.33 5.52
CA GLY A 161 0.72 -9.17 6.78
C GLY A 161 2.15 -9.73 6.78
N PRO A 162 2.79 -9.83 7.97
CA PRO A 162 4.13 -10.38 8.16
C PRO A 162 4.32 -11.75 7.50
N VAL A 163 5.40 -11.90 6.71
CA VAL A 163 5.73 -13.16 6.04
C VAL A 163 7.08 -13.69 6.51
N ASP A 164 7.07 -14.91 7.06
CA ASP A 164 8.27 -15.58 7.58
C ASP A 164 8.83 -16.58 6.55
N ASP A 165 9.08 -16.14 5.30
CA ASP A 165 9.65 -16.98 4.24
C ASP A 165 10.98 -16.39 3.73
N PRO A 166 12.11 -17.09 3.90
CA PRO A 166 13.41 -16.59 3.47
C PRO A 166 13.62 -16.62 1.94
N ASN A 167 12.73 -17.29 1.18
CA ASN A 167 12.89 -17.42 -0.28
C ASN A 167 12.10 -16.38 -1.08
N ILE A 168 11.26 -15.57 -0.43
CA ILE A 168 10.46 -14.55 -1.11
C ILE A 168 11.30 -13.30 -1.29
N ILE A 169 11.53 -12.93 -2.54
CA ILE A 169 12.07 -11.63 -2.96
C ILE A 169 10.87 -10.69 -3.19
N ALA A 170 11.07 -9.38 -3.19
CA ALA A 170 9.99 -8.44 -3.52
C ALA A 170 9.39 -8.80 -4.90
N GLU A 171 8.12 -9.22 -4.91
CA GLU A 171 7.43 -9.75 -6.08
C GLU A 171 5.91 -9.65 -5.90
N VAL A 172 5.17 -9.69 -7.00
CA VAL A 172 3.70 -9.71 -6.98
C VAL A 172 3.19 -11.00 -7.58
N GLN A 173 2.31 -11.69 -6.86
CA GLN A 173 1.75 -12.98 -7.26
C GLN A 173 0.22 -12.91 -7.38
N LEU A 174 -0.32 -13.42 -8.48
CA LEU A 174 -1.77 -13.54 -8.65
C LEU A 174 -2.39 -14.54 -7.64
N SER A 175 -3.61 -14.27 -7.20
CA SER A 175 -4.31 -15.17 -6.28
C SER A 175 -4.59 -16.53 -6.92
N SER A 176 -4.45 -17.62 -6.16
CA SER A 176 -4.79 -18.96 -6.66
C SER A 176 -6.27 -19.15 -6.97
N THR A 177 -7.14 -18.31 -6.41
CA THR A 177 -8.57 -18.33 -6.66
C THR A 177 -8.86 -17.65 -7.99
N VAL A 178 -8.98 -18.44 -9.05
CA VAL A 178 -9.62 -17.96 -10.28
C VAL A 178 -11.10 -17.75 -9.98
N THR A 179 -11.70 -16.65 -10.43
CA THR A 179 -13.13 -16.42 -10.25
C THR A 179 -13.89 -17.57 -10.93
N CYS A 180 -14.36 -18.53 -10.12
CA CYS A 180 -14.78 -19.88 -10.53
C CYS A 180 -16.04 -19.96 -11.42
N LYS A 181 -16.50 -18.82 -11.95
CA LYS A 181 -17.62 -18.72 -12.90
C LYS A 181 -17.18 -18.47 -14.34
N LEU A 182 -15.89 -18.23 -14.58
CA LEU A 182 -15.38 -17.90 -15.90
C LEU A 182 -14.28 -18.93 -16.21
N ALA A 183 -14.69 -20.05 -16.83
CA ALA A 183 -13.74 -20.87 -17.60
C ALA A 183 -12.98 -19.92 -18.54
N PRO A 184 -11.73 -20.22 -18.92
CA PRO A 184 -10.91 -19.26 -19.65
C PRO A 184 -11.69 -18.66 -20.82
N LEU A 185 -11.90 -17.35 -20.77
CA LEU A 185 -12.93 -16.70 -21.56
C LEU A 185 -12.48 -16.55 -23.00
N ARG A 186 -13.44 -16.68 -23.91
CA ARG A 186 -13.31 -16.12 -25.25
C ARG A 186 -13.45 -14.60 -25.13
N LEU A 187 -12.84 -13.89 -26.06
CA LEU A 187 -12.64 -12.44 -25.99
C LEU A 187 -13.95 -11.65 -25.93
N ASP A 188 -15.00 -12.15 -26.58
CA ASP A 188 -16.37 -11.64 -26.55
C ASP A 188 -16.97 -11.61 -25.14
N ILE A 189 -16.80 -12.69 -24.36
CA ILE A 189 -17.31 -12.75 -22.97
C ILE A 189 -16.41 -11.95 -22.01
N LEU A 190 -15.13 -11.80 -22.34
CA LEU A 190 -14.17 -11.04 -21.53
C LEU A 190 -14.49 -9.54 -21.53
N VAL A 191 -14.89 -8.99 -22.67
CA VAL A 191 -15.33 -7.59 -22.81
C VAL A 191 -16.48 -7.29 -21.86
N ASP A 192 -17.55 -8.10 -21.90
CA ASP A 192 -18.72 -7.93 -21.03
C ASP A 192 -18.38 -8.10 -19.55
N ALA A 193 -17.47 -9.02 -19.21
CA ALA A 193 -17.12 -9.32 -17.83
C ALA A 193 -16.28 -8.23 -17.15
N ILE A 194 -15.45 -7.53 -17.92
CA ILE A 194 -14.54 -6.48 -17.42
C ILE A 194 -15.12 -5.08 -17.67
N GLY A 195 -15.98 -4.93 -18.67
CA GLY A 195 -16.51 -3.63 -19.10
C GLY A 195 -15.47 -2.79 -19.83
N GLN A 196 -14.60 -3.42 -20.64
CA GLN A 196 -13.56 -2.75 -21.42
C GLN A 196 -13.61 -3.23 -22.87
N ASP A 197 -14.08 -2.38 -23.78
CA ASP A 197 -14.35 -2.73 -25.18
C ASP A 197 -13.06 -3.01 -25.98
N ASN A 198 -12.01 -2.22 -25.74
CA ASN A 198 -10.72 -2.33 -26.44
C ASN A 198 -9.75 -3.36 -25.82
N ILE A 199 -10.19 -4.22 -24.89
CA ILE A 199 -9.31 -5.17 -24.19
C ILE A 199 -8.55 -6.13 -25.12
N ALA A 200 -9.16 -6.46 -26.26
CA ALA A 200 -8.56 -7.26 -27.32
C ALA A 200 -7.29 -6.63 -27.88
N ASP A 201 -7.33 -5.32 -28.08
CA ASP A 201 -6.24 -4.55 -28.66
C ASP A 201 -5.15 -4.32 -27.61
N LEU A 202 -5.53 -4.00 -26.37
CA LEU A 202 -4.59 -3.89 -25.26
C LEU A 202 -3.81 -5.19 -24.99
N LEU A 203 -4.47 -6.36 -25.09
CA LEU A 203 -3.80 -7.67 -24.95
C LEU A 203 -2.82 -7.94 -26.10
N ARG A 204 -3.16 -7.48 -27.31
CA ARG A 204 -2.29 -7.59 -28.48
C ARG A 204 -1.06 -6.70 -28.33
N ASP A 205 -1.25 -5.45 -27.91
CA ASP A 205 -0.17 -4.49 -27.73
C ASP A 205 0.78 -4.90 -26.61
N PHE A 206 0.24 -5.46 -25.52
CA PHE A 206 1.03 -6.08 -24.46
C PHE A 206 1.89 -7.23 -24.99
N LEU A 207 1.30 -8.17 -25.73
CA LEU A 207 2.06 -9.27 -26.31
C LEU A 207 3.10 -8.81 -27.33
N MET A 208 2.81 -7.78 -28.13
CA MET A 208 3.78 -7.20 -29.06
C MET A 208 5.03 -6.72 -28.32
N ARG A 209 4.83 -5.96 -27.24
CA ARG A 209 5.93 -5.44 -26.41
C ARG A 209 6.74 -6.56 -25.76
N GLU A 210 6.06 -7.56 -25.21
CA GLU A 210 6.70 -8.72 -24.56
C GLU A 210 7.50 -9.60 -25.53
N LEU A 211 7.05 -9.72 -26.79
CA LEU A 211 7.72 -10.52 -27.80
C LEU A 211 8.87 -9.78 -28.49
N ASN A 212 8.86 -8.45 -28.47
CA ASN A 212 9.81 -7.63 -29.21
C ASN A 212 10.40 -6.47 -28.36
N PRO A 213 11.15 -6.77 -27.28
CA PRO A 213 11.66 -5.76 -26.35
C PRO A 213 12.63 -4.75 -26.98
N ASP A 214 13.34 -5.13 -28.05
CA ASP A 214 14.39 -4.29 -28.68
C ASP A 214 13.88 -3.36 -29.79
N THR A 215 12.58 -3.38 -30.11
CA THR A 215 12.03 -2.63 -31.25
C THR A 215 11.35 -1.33 -30.79
N THR A 216 12.01 -0.21 -31.05
CA THR A 216 11.54 1.16 -30.73
C THR A 216 10.51 1.71 -31.73
N SER A 217 9.94 0.87 -32.61
CA SER A 217 9.12 1.35 -33.73
C SER A 217 7.77 0.66 -33.77
N ALA A 218 6.72 1.50 -33.78
CA ALA A 218 5.34 1.18 -34.12
C ALA A 218 5.20 0.74 -35.58
N ALA A 219 5.95 -0.30 -36.00
CA ALA A 219 5.65 -1.01 -37.22
C ALA A 219 4.37 -1.80 -36.96
N HIS A 220 3.31 -1.49 -37.71
CA HIS A 220 2.06 -2.24 -37.77
C HIS A 220 2.31 -3.66 -38.30
N ASN A 221 2.97 -4.49 -37.49
CA ASN A 221 3.00 -5.92 -37.70
C ASN A 221 1.71 -6.47 -37.10
N THR A 222 0.79 -6.84 -37.99
CA THR A 222 -0.48 -7.47 -37.70
C THR A 222 -0.23 -8.81 -37.01
N LEU A 223 -0.04 -8.77 -35.69
CA LEU A 223 -0.17 -9.95 -34.84
C LEU A 223 -1.56 -10.54 -35.12
N SER A 224 -1.60 -11.83 -35.45
CA SER A 224 -2.84 -12.59 -35.59
C SER A 224 -3.78 -12.30 -34.42
N THR A 225 -5.09 -12.23 -34.69
CA THR A 225 -6.14 -12.04 -33.68
C THR A 225 -5.84 -12.83 -32.41
N PHE A 226 -5.74 -12.13 -31.27
CA PHE A 226 -5.53 -12.77 -29.98
C PHE A 226 -6.68 -13.75 -29.71
N SER A 227 -6.40 -15.05 -29.82
CA SER A 227 -7.40 -16.12 -29.65
C SER A 227 -7.16 -16.93 -28.37
N ASN A 228 -6.25 -16.47 -27.51
CA ASN A 228 -5.93 -17.19 -26.29
C ASN A 228 -7.06 -17.04 -25.28
N ARG A 229 -7.16 -18.08 -24.46
CA ARG A 229 -8.10 -18.20 -23.36
C ARG A 229 -7.56 -17.45 -22.14
N VAL A 230 -8.31 -16.49 -21.63
CA VAL A 230 -7.87 -15.60 -20.52
C VAL A 230 -8.59 -15.97 -19.22
N SER A 231 -7.83 -16.10 -18.14
CA SER A 231 -8.37 -16.29 -16.79
C SER A 231 -8.32 -14.97 -16.03
N VAL A 232 -9.38 -14.66 -15.28
CA VAL A 232 -9.50 -13.43 -14.47
C VAL A 232 -9.37 -13.76 -12.99
N HIS A 233 -8.49 -13.04 -12.31
CA HIS A 233 -8.21 -13.18 -10.89
C HIS A 233 -8.79 -11.99 -10.11
N PRO A 234 -9.39 -12.21 -8.94
CA PRO A 234 -9.99 -11.16 -8.13
C PRO A 234 -8.96 -10.30 -7.39
N SER A 235 -7.72 -10.79 -7.25
CA SER A 235 -6.69 -10.11 -6.47
C SER A 235 -5.28 -10.60 -6.82
N ALA A 236 -4.30 -9.81 -6.43
CA ALA A 236 -2.89 -10.18 -6.36
C ALA A 236 -2.34 -9.90 -4.95
N LEU A 237 -1.28 -10.60 -4.57
CA LEU A 237 -0.49 -10.30 -3.37
C LEU A 237 0.83 -9.66 -3.79
N ALA A 238 1.13 -8.50 -3.24
CA ALA A 238 2.45 -7.90 -3.32
C ALA A 238 3.25 -8.27 -2.07
N PHE A 239 4.48 -8.72 -2.27
CA PHE A 239 5.48 -8.98 -1.23
C PHE A 239 6.58 -7.93 -1.36
N PHE A 240 6.97 -7.32 -0.24
CA PHE A 240 8.00 -6.28 -0.25
C PHE A 240 8.73 -6.23 1.10
N HIS A 241 9.96 -5.70 1.07
CA HIS A 241 10.82 -5.60 2.24
C HIS A 241 10.56 -4.29 3.00
N ALA A 242 9.93 -4.38 4.17
CA ALA A 242 9.49 -3.26 5.00
C ALA A 242 9.88 -3.45 6.48
N PRO A 243 11.18 -3.38 6.82
CA PRO A 243 11.68 -3.69 8.17
C PRO A 243 11.22 -2.68 9.24
N SER A 244 10.87 -1.46 8.82
CA SER A 244 10.35 -0.40 9.70
C SER A 244 8.84 -0.51 9.97
N ASP A 245 8.16 -1.41 9.25
CA ASP A 245 6.75 -1.76 9.42
C ASP A 245 6.56 -3.10 10.14
N LEU A 246 5.29 -3.50 10.34
CA LEU A 246 4.94 -4.82 10.85
C LEU A 246 5.27 -5.88 9.79
N CYS A 247 6.47 -6.44 9.87
CA CYS A 247 7.01 -7.43 8.95
C CYS A 247 7.32 -8.77 9.63
N GLY A 248 7.62 -9.78 8.82
CA GLY A 248 8.14 -11.07 9.27
C GLY A 248 9.61 -10.97 9.71
N LYS A 249 10.19 -12.10 10.13
CA LYS A 249 11.56 -12.13 10.66
C LYS A 249 12.62 -11.59 9.71
N GLU A 250 12.42 -11.80 8.41
CA GLU A 250 13.33 -11.35 7.35
C GLU A 250 12.97 -9.96 6.79
N GLY A 251 12.11 -9.19 7.49
CA GLY A 251 11.71 -7.86 7.02
C GLY A 251 10.62 -7.88 5.94
N ILE A 252 10.14 -9.05 5.52
CA ILE A 252 9.12 -9.18 4.45
C ILE A 252 7.71 -8.94 5.00
N SER A 253 6.98 -8.07 4.31
CA SER A 253 5.55 -7.86 4.47
C SER A 253 4.81 -8.27 3.19
N SER A 254 3.51 -8.50 3.32
CA SER A 254 2.63 -8.74 2.19
C SER A 254 1.38 -7.89 2.28
N GLU A 255 0.83 -7.51 1.15
CA GLU A 255 -0.48 -6.85 1.06
C GLU A 255 -1.29 -7.36 -0.13
N ARG A 256 -2.62 -7.31 0.00
CA ARG A 256 -3.53 -7.74 -1.05
C ARG A 256 -4.07 -6.56 -1.85
N ILE A 257 -3.81 -6.60 -3.15
CA ILE A 257 -4.37 -5.69 -4.15
C ILE A 257 -5.61 -6.35 -4.75
N ARG A 258 -6.75 -5.66 -4.75
CA ARG A 258 -8.03 -6.20 -5.21
C ARG A 258 -8.53 -5.50 -6.47
N ALA A 259 -9.12 -6.29 -7.35
CA ALA A 259 -9.87 -5.85 -8.51
C ALA A 259 -11.13 -6.72 -8.63
N VAL A 260 -12.17 -6.34 -7.88
CA VAL A 260 -13.42 -7.11 -7.77
C VAL A 260 -14.63 -6.25 -8.09
N PRO A 261 -15.60 -6.74 -8.90
CA PRO A 261 -16.77 -5.97 -9.28
C PRO A 261 -17.83 -5.84 -8.17
N SER A 262 -17.75 -6.66 -7.12
CA SER A 262 -18.58 -6.50 -5.92
C SER A 262 -17.80 -6.84 -4.67
N TRP A 263 -17.80 -5.92 -3.71
CA TRP A 263 -17.13 -6.07 -2.43
C TRP A 263 -18.12 -5.92 -1.28
N GLN A 264 -18.19 -6.92 -0.40
CA GLN A 264 -19.09 -6.94 0.77
C GLN A 264 -20.58 -6.69 0.46
N GLY A 265 -21.03 -7.08 -0.74
CA GLY A 265 -22.42 -6.89 -1.19
C GLY A 265 -22.73 -5.46 -1.64
N ALA A 266 -21.71 -4.63 -1.83
CA ALA A 266 -21.81 -3.28 -2.37
C ALA A 266 -21.06 -3.17 -3.72
N ASP A 267 -20.72 -1.94 -4.09
CA ASP A 267 -19.96 -1.60 -5.29
C ASP A 267 -18.62 -2.34 -5.38
N GLY A 268 -18.04 -2.33 -6.58
CA GLY A 268 -16.73 -2.91 -6.83
C GLY A 268 -15.61 -2.23 -6.05
N ARG A 269 -14.53 -2.98 -5.82
CA ARG A 269 -13.29 -2.50 -5.20
C ARG A 269 -12.13 -2.72 -6.17
N TYR A 270 -11.54 -1.62 -6.59
CA TYR A 270 -10.44 -1.54 -7.54
C TYR A 270 -9.33 -0.71 -6.92
N ASP A 271 -8.34 -1.40 -6.36
CA ASP A 271 -7.24 -0.78 -5.63
C ASP A 271 -6.24 -0.10 -6.60
N CYS A 272 -5.59 0.97 -6.14
CA CYS A 272 -4.50 1.60 -6.88
C CYS A 272 -3.16 0.95 -6.55
N VAL A 273 -2.20 1.07 -7.46
CA VAL A 273 -0.87 0.48 -7.37
C VAL A 273 0.21 1.46 -7.82
N PHE A 274 1.41 1.28 -7.26
CA PHE A 274 2.63 1.84 -7.82
C PHE A 274 3.15 0.90 -8.90
N VAL A 275 3.45 1.47 -10.06
CA VAL A 275 4.03 0.77 -11.21
C VAL A 275 5.44 1.33 -11.42
N GLU A 276 6.43 0.46 -11.45
CA GLU A 276 7.82 0.84 -11.78
C GLU A 276 7.92 1.09 -13.29
N THR A 277 8.28 2.33 -13.64
CA THR A 277 8.42 2.77 -15.04
C THR A 277 9.85 3.15 -15.39
N ASP A 278 10.65 3.59 -14.41
CA ASP A 278 12.09 3.82 -14.56
C ASP A 278 12.83 3.37 -13.29
N PRO A 279 13.54 2.22 -13.32
CA PRO A 279 14.23 1.69 -12.15
C PRO A 279 15.46 2.52 -11.73
N ASP A 280 15.97 3.38 -12.61
CA ASP A 280 17.14 4.23 -12.31
C ASP A 280 16.74 5.59 -11.72
N ALA A 281 15.47 5.97 -11.80
CA ALA A 281 14.95 7.22 -11.26
C ALA A 281 14.50 7.08 -9.79
N PRO A 282 14.81 8.06 -8.93
CA PRO A 282 14.50 7.98 -7.50
C PRO A 282 13.02 8.28 -7.22
N GLY A 283 12.48 7.58 -6.22
CA GLY A 283 11.17 7.86 -5.65
C GLY A 283 10.03 7.80 -6.69
N MET A 284 9.11 8.76 -6.61
CA MET A 284 8.01 8.93 -7.58
C MET A 284 8.43 9.37 -8.98
N LEU A 285 9.72 9.64 -9.23
CA LEU A 285 10.17 9.90 -10.59
C LEU A 285 10.32 8.60 -11.39
N GLY A 286 10.62 7.49 -10.71
CA GLY A 286 10.69 6.14 -11.29
C GLY A 286 9.41 5.32 -11.15
N LEU A 287 8.39 5.89 -10.51
CA LEU A 287 7.11 5.24 -10.27
C LEU A 287 5.97 6.07 -10.86
N ASP A 288 5.03 5.39 -11.49
CA ASP A 288 3.72 5.95 -11.84
C ASP A 288 2.60 5.26 -11.05
N VAL A 289 1.43 5.89 -11.01
CA VAL A 289 0.27 5.36 -10.27
C VAL A 289 -0.80 4.91 -11.25
N ALA A 290 -1.39 3.76 -10.98
CA ALA A 290 -2.50 3.25 -11.78
C ALA A 290 -3.58 2.60 -10.90
N GLN A 291 -4.82 2.59 -11.36
CA GLN A 291 -5.91 1.81 -10.76
C GLN A 291 -6.02 0.46 -11.46
N VAL A 292 -5.98 -0.64 -10.71
CA VAL A 292 -6.16 -1.98 -11.30
C VAL A 292 -7.64 -2.25 -11.57
N LYS A 293 -7.99 -2.51 -12.83
CA LYS A 293 -9.34 -2.88 -13.27
C LYS A 293 -9.55 -4.39 -13.29
N ALA A 294 -8.53 -5.16 -13.66
CA ALA A 294 -8.60 -6.62 -13.64
C ALA A 294 -7.20 -7.25 -13.57
N PHE A 295 -7.08 -8.39 -12.90
CA PHE A 295 -5.90 -9.24 -12.99
C PHE A 295 -6.16 -10.38 -13.97
N LEU A 296 -5.24 -10.60 -14.91
CA LEU A 296 -5.40 -11.50 -16.03
C LEU A 296 -4.24 -12.49 -16.11
N SER A 297 -4.52 -13.69 -16.58
CA SER A 297 -3.47 -14.63 -16.97
C SER A 297 -3.86 -15.45 -18.18
N PHE A 298 -2.93 -15.67 -19.10
CA PHE A 298 -3.13 -16.48 -20.29
C PHE A 298 -1.84 -17.18 -20.70
N SER A 299 -1.95 -18.18 -21.57
CA SER A 299 -0.80 -18.88 -22.13
C SER A 299 -0.64 -18.58 -23.62
N HIS A 300 0.58 -18.30 -24.05
CA HIS A 300 0.95 -18.10 -25.46
C HIS A 300 2.27 -18.81 -25.74
N HIS A 301 2.33 -19.64 -26.79
CA HIS A 301 3.48 -20.49 -27.12
C HIS A 301 4.10 -21.24 -25.91
N ALA A 302 3.24 -21.84 -25.07
CA ALA A 302 3.62 -22.55 -23.83
C ALA A 302 4.28 -21.70 -22.73
N LYS A 303 4.41 -20.38 -22.89
CA LYS A 303 4.75 -19.43 -21.82
C LYS A 303 3.46 -18.92 -21.17
N GLN A 304 3.45 -18.86 -19.84
CA GLN A 304 2.37 -18.26 -19.07
C GLN A 304 2.69 -16.78 -18.83
N TYR A 305 1.71 -15.93 -19.09
CA TYR A 305 1.79 -14.49 -18.84
C TYR A 305 0.83 -14.14 -17.72
N GLN A 306 1.30 -13.31 -16.78
CA GLN A 306 0.51 -12.71 -15.71
C GLN A 306 0.51 -11.21 -15.92
N CYS A 307 -0.67 -10.62 -16.08
CA CYS A 307 -0.79 -9.22 -16.39
C CYS A 307 -1.93 -8.56 -15.62
N ALA A 308 -1.93 -7.25 -15.58
CA ALA A 308 -2.98 -6.44 -15.00
C ALA A 308 -3.49 -5.45 -16.03
N LEU A 309 -4.82 -5.37 -16.19
CA LEU A 309 -5.47 -4.26 -16.85
C LEU A 309 -5.54 -3.10 -15.87
N ILE A 310 -4.95 -1.98 -16.24
CA ILE A 310 -4.83 -0.80 -15.40
C ILE A 310 -5.36 0.44 -16.12
N SER A 311 -5.78 1.42 -15.33
CA SER A 311 -6.12 2.77 -15.77
C SER A 311 -5.14 3.75 -15.15
N TRP A 312 -4.46 4.54 -15.98
CA TRP A 312 -3.35 5.39 -15.55
C TRP A 312 -3.81 6.65 -14.80
N PHE A 313 -2.91 7.17 -13.97
CA PHE A 313 -2.97 8.53 -13.47
C PHE A 313 -1.73 9.30 -13.94
N SER A 314 -1.94 10.56 -14.29
CA SER A 314 -0.88 11.48 -14.73
C SER A 314 -0.45 12.35 -13.56
N ARG A 315 0.86 12.58 -13.42
CA ARG A 315 1.41 13.45 -12.38
C ARG A 315 1.06 14.91 -12.67
N ILE A 316 0.59 15.63 -11.65
CA ILE A 316 0.29 17.06 -11.73
C ILE A 316 1.55 17.82 -11.31
N GLY A 317 2.25 18.37 -12.31
CA GLY A 317 3.48 19.14 -12.11
C GLY A 317 4.74 18.28 -11.94
N GLU A 318 5.89 18.96 -11.90
CA GLU A 318 7.22 18.32 -11.85
C GLU A 318 7.75 18.11 -10.42
N LYS A 319 7.02 18.60 -9.41
CA LYS A 319 7.41 18.52 -8.00
C LYS A 319 6.20 18.23 -7.10
N PRO A 320 6.44 17.72 -5.89
CA PRO A 320 5.42 17.60 -4.86
C PRO A 320 4.77 18.95 -4.52
N ASP A 321 3.55 18.90 -3.97
CA ASP A 321 2.85 20.07 -3.46
C ASP A 321 3.65 20.78 -2.35
N ASP A 322 3.70 22.11 -2.40
CA ASP A 322 4.56 22.93 -1.54
C ASP A 322 4.12 22.90 -0.05
N THR A 323 2.85 22.61 0.22
CA THR A 323 2.30 22.64 1.58
C THR A 323 2.32 21.25 2.23
N THR A 324 1.89 20.23 1.47
CA THR A 324 1.74 18.85 1.95
C THR A 324 2.96 17.98 1.66
N HIS A 325 3.85 18.40 0.76
CA HIS A 325 4.97 17.60 0.20
C HIS A 325 4.51 16.23 -0.29
N MET A 326 3.31 16.12 -0.86
CA MET A 326 2.82 14.92 -1.50
C MET A 326 2.77 15.14 -3.01
N TRP A 327 3.08 14.10 -3.78
CA TRP A 327 2.85 14.12 -5.22
C TRP A 327 1.36 14.18 -5.50
N MET A 328 1.00 14.96 -6.51
CA MET A 328 -0.37 15.10 -6.97
C MET A 328 -0.53 14.34 -8.28
N VAL A 329 -1.66 13.67 -8.46
CA VAL A 329 -1.99 12.94 -9.67
C VAL A 329 -3.43 13.24 -10.09
N GLU A 330 -3.69 13.24 -11.39
CA GLU A 330 -5.02 13.32 -11.98
C GLU A 330 -5.31 12.10 -12.84
N SER A 331 -6.59 11.89 -13.15
CA SER A 331 -6.98 10.83 -14.06
C SER A 331 -6.40 11.09 -15.44
N ASP A 332 -5.70 10.10 -16.00
CA ASP A 332 -5.28 10.12 -17.40
C ASP A 332 -6.42 9.67 -18.33
N PHE A 333 -6.58 10.37 -19.45
CA PHE A 333 -7.66 10.17 -20.43
C PHE A 333 -7.09 10.05 -21.84
N GLU A 334 -7.71 9.21 -22.68
CA GLU A 334 -7.31 9.06 -24.09
C GLU A 334 -7.81 10.23 -24.95
N ASP A 335 -8.89 10.87 -24.51
CA ASP A 335 -9.61 11.92 -25.22
C ASP A 335 -9.59 13.26 -24.48
N ASP A 336 -9.57 14.35 -25.25
CA ASP A 336 -9.64 15.72 -24.71
C ASP A 336 -10.98 16.01 -23.99
N GLU A 337 -12.01 15.18 -24.21
CA GLU A 337 -13.32 15.31 -23.57
C GLU A 337 -13.39 14.63 -22.18
N GLU A 338 -12.30 13.99 -21.73
CA GLU A 338 -12.19 13.29 -20.44
C GLU A 338 -13.27 12.20 -20.25
N THR A 339 -13.67 11.53 -21.32
CA THR A 339 -14.74 10.51 -21.27
C THR A 339 -14.18 9.10 -21.13
N GLU A 340 -12.99 8.83 -21.68
CA GLU A 340 -12.38 7.50 -21.70
C GLU A 340 -11.02 7.50 -21.00
N ARG A 341 -10.91 6.73 -19.92
CA ARG A 341 -9.68 6.62 -19.14
C ARG A 341 -8.61 5.91 -19.98
N HIS A 342 -7.40 6.44 -19.96
CA HIS A 342 -6.26 5.79 -20.60
C HIS A 342 -5.94 4.46 -19.90
N CYS A 343 -6.17 3.37 -20.62
CA CYS A 343 -6.05 2.01 -20.12
C CYS A 343 -4.90 1.27 -20.81
N SER A 344 -4.18 0.44 -20.06
CA SER A 344 -3.15 -0.42 -20.63
C SER A 344 -3.06 -1.76 -19.90
N ILE A 345 -2.40 -2.72 -20.53
CA ILE A 345 -2.08 -4.00 -19.89
C ILE A 345 -0.57 -4.05 -19.61
N ILE A 346 -0.23 -4.24 -18.35
CA ILE A 346 1.16 -4.33 -17.87
C ILE A 346 1.45 -5.71 -17.29
N SER A 347 2.73 -6.08 -17.22
CA SER A 347 3.14 -7.26 -16.44
C SER A 347 2.83 -7.02 -14.97
N VAL A 348 2.42 -8.07 -14.26
CA VAL A 348 2.26 -8.02 -12.80
C VAL A 348 3.61 -7.76 -12.12
N ASP A 349 4.72 -8.13 -12.76
CA ASP A 349 6.07 -7.92 -12.24
C ASP A 349 6.46 -6.43 -12.18
N SER A 350 5.81 -5.57 -12.98
CA SER A 350 6.01 -4.11 -12.94
C SER A 350 5.28 -3.45 -11.77
N ILE A 351 4.37 -4.17 -11.10
CA ILE A 351 3.65 -3.65 -9.94
C ILE A 351 4.56 -3.79 -8.73
N VAL A 352 4.84 -2.69 -8.04
CA VAL A 352 5.63 -2.72 -6.80
C VAL A 352 4.74 -3.15 -5.66
N ARG A 353 3.65 -2.40 -5.44
CA ARG A 353 2.74 -2.55 -4.30
C ARG A 353 1.47 -1.70 -4.48
N ALA A 354 0.52 -1.78 -3.55
CA ALA A 354 -0.66 -0.92 -3.51
C ALA A 354 -0.29 0.56 -3.24
N ALA A 355 -0.91 1.47 -3.98
CA ALA A 355 -0.82 2.91 -3.77
C ALA A 355 -2.09 3.41 -3.08
N HIS A 356 -1.93 4.33 -2.13
CA HIS A 356 -3.07 4.97 -1.45
C HIS A 356 -3.23 6.40 -1.96
N LEU A 357 -4.36 6.67 -2.62
CA LEU A 357 -4.70 8.01 -3.11
C LEU A 357 -5.69 8.69 -2.18
N MET A 358 -5.51 10.00 -1.97
CA MET A 358 -6.41 10.84 -1.18
C MET A 358 -6.93 11.98 -2.05
N PRO A 359 -8.24 12.22 -2.13
CA PRO A 359 -8.76 13.33 -2.90
C PRO A 359 -8.17 14.67 -2.48
N ILE A 360 -7.91 15.55 -3.45
CA ILE A 360 -7.66 16.96 -3.20
C ILE A 360 -9.03 17.60 -2.95
N PHE A 361 -9.39 17.74 -1.68
CA PHE A 361 -10.73 18.21 -1.28
C PHE A 361 -10.96 19.69 -1.62
N GLY A 362 -9.90 20.49 -1.67
CA GLY A 362 -9.98 21.94 -1.78
C GLY A 362 -10.68 22.58 -0.58
N SER A 363 -11.22 23.78 -0.76
CA SER A 363 -11.90 24.54 0.31
C SER A 363 -13.39 24.22 0.44
N GLY A 364 -13.93 23.33 -0.41
CA GLY A 364 -15.35 23.00 -0.46
C GLY A 364 -15.77 21.89 0.50
N PHE A 365 -17.05 21.86 0.87
CA PHE A 365 -17.60 20.72 1.60
C PHE A 365 -17.70 19.50 0.69
N THR A 366 -17.19 18.37 1.15
CA THR A 366 -17.33 17.10 0.46
C THR A 366 -18.79 16.64 0.43
N PRO A 367 -19.30 16.13 -0.71
CA PRO A 367 -20.65 15.60 -0.79
C PRO A 367 -20.92 14.50 0.25
N LYS A 368 -22.11 14.52 0.86
CA LYS A 368 -22.55 13.43 1.73
C LYS A 368 -22.90 12.21 0.89
N GLY A 369 -22.50 11.02 1.33
CA GLY A 369 -22.83 9.76 0.66
C GLY A 369 -21.83 9.30 -0.39
N LEU A 370 -20.59 9.83 -0.38
CA LEU A 370 -19.50 9.25 -1.16
C LEU A 370 -19.34 7.77 -0.83
N THR A 371 -19.41 6.93 -1.87
CA THR A 371 -19.04 5.52 -1.78
C THR A 371 -17.58 5.35 -2.17
N PRO A 372 -16.91 4.25 -1.78
CA PRO A 372 -15.56 3.95 -2.24
C PRO A 372 -15.44 3.97 -3.78
N ALA A 373 -16.48 3.53 -4.50
CA ALA A 373 -16.52 3.55 -5.95
C ALA A 373 -16.50 4.97 -6.56
N LEU A 374 -16.99 5.96 -5.81
CA LEU A 374 -17.00 7.37 -6.24
C LEU A 374 -15.75 8.15 -5.82
N SER A 375 -14.86 7.55 -5.01
CA SER A 375 -13.70 8.27 -4.47
C SER A 375 -12.57 8.49 -5.48
N LEU A 376 -12.53 7.69 -6.55
CA LEU A 376 -11.55 7.73 -7.64
C LEU A 376 -12.20 8.08 -8.99
N THR A 377 -13.36 8.75 -8.96
CA THR A 377 -14.08 9.20 -10.16
C THR A 377 -13.96 10.71 -10.33
N THR A 378 -14.54 11.23 -11.41
CA THR A 378 -14.55 12.65 -11.81
C THR A 378 -15.17 13.62 -10.79
N ILE A 379 -15.69 13.14 -9.66
CA ILE A 379 -16.09 14.00 -8.53
C ILE A 379 -14.89 14.80 -8.01
N PHE A 380 -13.70 14.19 -8.04
CA PHE A 380 -12.45 14.85 -7.71
C PHE A 380 -11.60 14.98 -8.98
N ARG A 381 -10.92 16.12 -9.11
CA ARG A 381 -10.05 16.40 -10.26
C ARG A 381 -8.62 15.91 -10.07
N GLY A 382 -8.21 15.70 -8.81
CA GLY A 382 -6.88 15.23 -8.49
C GLY A 382 -6.81 14.59 -7.11
N TRP A 383 -5.73 13.86 -6.89
CA TRP A 383 -5.46 13.11 -5.68
C TRP A 383 -4.02 13.30 -5.24
N TYR A 384 -3.80 13.38 -3.93
CA TYR A 384 -2.49 13.24 -3.31
C TYR A 384 -2.11 11.76 -3.22
N VAL A 385 -0.88 11.45 -3.63
CA VAL A 385 -0.24 10.16 -3.37
C VAL A 385 0.19 10.13 -1.90
N ASN A 386 -0.49 9.29 -1.11
CA ASN A 386 -0.30 9.25 0.33
C ASN A 386 0.96 8.47 0.72
N LYS A 387 2.09 9.18 0.81
CA LYS A 387 3.34 8.61 1.33
C LYS A 387 3.28 8.26 2.82
N PHE A 388 2.31 8.78 3.57
CA PHE A 388 2.22 8.58 5.02
C PHE A 388 1.34 7.38 5.43
N ILE A 389 0.96 6.50 4.49
CA ILE A 389 0.16 5.33 4.81
C ILE A 389 0.94 4.32 5.66
N ASP A 390 2.22 4.09 5.37
CA ASP A 390 3.15 3.26 6.14
C ASP A 390 4.60 3.64 5.82
N HIS A 391 5.58 3.01 6.48
CA HIS A 391 6.99 3.37 6.26
C HIS A 391 7.48 3.03 4.87
N HIS A 392 7.13 1.86 4.36
CA HIS A 392 7.61 1.46 3.05
C HIS A 392 7.11 2.42 1.96
N ALA A 393 5.85 2.86 2.02
CA ALA A 393 5.31 3.88 1.12
C ALA A 393 6.06 5.21 1.26
N PHE A 394 6.43 5.58 2.48
CA PHE A 394 7.20 6.80 2.75
C PHE A 394 8.58 6.77 2.08
N GLU A 395 9.26 5.61 2.06
CA GLU A 395 10.59 5.47 1.45
C GLU A 395 10.55 5.32 -0.07
N ILE A 396 9.54 4.65 -0.65
CA ILE A 396 9.49 4.44 -2.10
C ILE A 396 8.92 5.63 -2.85
N ALA A 397 8.01 6.40 -2.23
CA ALA A 397 7.35 7.49 -2.91
C ALA A 397 8.13 8.81 -2.83
N PHE A 398 9.28 8.86 -2.13
CA PHE A 398 9.96 10.12 -1.85
C PHE A 398 11.47 10.00 -1.66
#